data_AF-X1UB81-F1
#
_entry.id   AF-X1UB81-F1
#
_cell.length_a   1.000
_cell.length_b   1.000
_cell.length_c   1.000
_cell.angle_alpha   90.00
_cell.angle_beta   90.00
_cell.angle_gamma   90.00
#
_symmetry.space_group_name_H-M   'P 1'
#
loop_
_entity.id
_entity.type
_entity.pdbx_description
1 polymer ?
#
loop_
_entity_poly.entity_id
_entity_poly.type
_entity_poly.pdbx_seq_one_letter_code
_entity_poly.pdbx_strand_id
1 'polypeptide(L)'
;MSGQITYAKILTDRFSVGVNLRYIRSTLDDRDNTTGQAIGADIGTLYDTQFRSIKLGIVITNFGPDAAYKSLDASDPEVKDYEHESFALPMCFRVAISAVPLHAGANKVVIDIEGEHPNHNYERAYLGFEYSYSDLFFLRGGYKIGTDAERWSSGFGFQIPLTVAKLKG
;
A
#
# COMPACT_ATOMS: atom_id res chain seq x y z
N MET A 1 -17.00 -5.53 -4.00
CA MET A 1 -16.92 -5.16 -2.57
C MET A 1 -15.64 -5.73 -1.97
N SER A 2 -14.93 -4.96 -1.14
CA SER A 2 -13.75 -5.46 -0.42
C SER A 2 -13.84 -5.12 1.07
N GLY A 3 -13.36 -6.03 1.91
CA GLY A 3 -13.22 -5.83 3.36
C GLY A 3 -11.80 -6.18 3.81
N GLN A 4 -11.33 -5.56 4.89
CA GLN A 4 -10.01 -5.86 5.45
C GLN A 4 -9.99 -5.78 6.97
N ILE A 5 -9.15 -6.61 7.59
CA ILE A 5 -8.87 -6.60 9.02
C ILE A 5 -7.35 -6.45 9.17
N THR A 6 -6.93 -5.55 10.06
CA THR A 6 -5.52 -5.23 10.27
C THR A 6 -5.18 -5.38 11.75
N TYR A 7 -4.04 -6.01 12.03
CA TYR A 7 -3.45 -6.09 13.35
C TYR A 7 -1.98 -5.68 13.30
N ALA A 8 -1.54 -4.86 14.25
CA ALA A 8 -0.15 -4.45 14.35
C ALA A 8 0.31 -4.42 15.80
N LYS A 9 1.59 -4.71 16.02
CA LYS A 9 2.20 -4.76 17.35
C LYS A 9 3.64 -4.27 17.32
N ILE A 10 3.98 -3.44 18.31
CA ILE A 10 5.35 -3.09 18.64
C ILE A 10 5.95 -4.26 19.45
N LEU A 11 6.99 -4.91 18.92
CA LEU A 11 7.66 -6.02 19.61
C LEU A 11 8.79 -5.51 20.51
N THR A 12 9.47 -4.44 20.09
CA THR A 12 10.54 -3.77 20.85
C THR A 12 10.52 -2.26 20.56
N ASP A 13 11.32 -1.48 21.28
CA ASP A 13 11.47 -0.02 21.08
C ASP A 13 11.96 0.38 19.67
N ARG A 14 12.37 -0.61 18.87
CA ARG A 14 12.91 -0.43 17.51
C ARG A 14 12.17 -1.25 16.47
N PHE A 15 11.37 -2.24 16.84
CA PHE A 15 10.81 -3.19 15.89
C PHE A 15 9.29 -3.30 16.04
N SER A 16 8.59 -3.10 14.93
CA SER A 16 7.16 -3.27 14.82
C SER A 16 6.81 -4.24 13.70
N VAL A 17 5.73 -4.99 13.88
CA VAL A 17 5.17 -5.92 12.88
C VAL A 17 3.69 -5.62 12.67
N GLY A 18 3.23 -5.77 11.44
CA GLY A 18 1.82 -5.61 11.05
C GLY A 18 1.39 -6.71 10.10
N VAL A 19 0.15 -7.14 10.22
CA VAL A 19 -0.50 -8.09 9.32
C VAL A 19 -1.85 -7.53 8.90
N ASN A 20 -2.15 -7.63 7.61
CA ASN A 20 -3.44 -7.29 7.04
C ASN A 20 -4.04 -8.54 6.38
N LEU A 21 -5.33 -8.80 6.60
CA LEU A 21 -6.10 -9.81 5.90
C LEU A 21 -7.19 -9.11 5.09
N ARG A 22 -7.22 -9.38 3.79
CA ARG A 22 -8.09 -8.71 2.81
C ARG A 22 -8.96 -9.74 2.11
N TYR A 23 -10.26 -9.44 2.02
CA TYR A 23 -11.21 -10.18 1.20
C TYR A 23 -11.70 -9.27 0.08
N ILE A 24 -11.56 -9.72 -1.16
CA ILE A 24 -11.94 -8.98 -2.36
C ILE A 24 -12.97 -9.80 -3.11
N ARG A 25 -14.13 -9.21 -3.36
CA ARG A 25 -15.17 -9.76 -4.23
C ARG A 25 -15.39 -8.81 -5.39
N SER A 26 -15.18 -9.28 -6.61
CA SER A 26 -15.44 -8.55 -7.84
C SER A 26 -16.57 -9.21 -8.61
N THR A 27 -17.46 -8.40 -9.19
CA THR A 27 -18.43 -8.86 -10.19
C THR A 27 -17.99 -8.24 -11.51
N LEU A 28 -17.69 -9.07 -12.51
CA LEU A 28 -17.10 -8.61 -13.78
C LEU A 28 -18.15 -8.28 -14.84
N ASP A 29 -19.24 -9.05 -14.91
CA ASP A 29 -20.33 -8.81 -15.84
C ASP A 29 -21.68 -9.11 -15.16
N ASP A 30 -22.61 -8.15 -15.24
CA ASP A 30 -23.98 -8.28 -14.71
C ASP A 30 -24.83 -9.23 -15.56
N ARG A 31 -24.41 -9.49 -16.81
CA ARG A 31 -25.16 -10.30 -17.77
C ARG A 31 -25.06 -11.80 -17.51
N ASP A 32 -23.87 -12.27 -17.11
CA ASP A 32 -23.56 -13.69 -16.85
C ASP A 32 -23.27 -13.97 -15.34
N ASN A 33 -23.51 -12.96 -14.49
CA ASN A 33 -23.36 -12.98 -13.03
C ASN A 33 -22.02 -13.57 -12.54
N THR A 34 -20.94 -13.32 -13.29
CA THR A 34 -19.61 -13.88 -13.00
C THR A 34 -19.01 -13.16 -11.81
N THR A 35 -18.88 -13.89 -10.70
CA THR A 35 -18.33 -13.40 -9.43
C THR A 35 -16.94 -13.99 -9.20
N GLY A 36 -15.94 -13.13 -9.03
CA GLY A 36 -14.60 -13.49 -8.57
C GLY A 36 -14.43 -13.23 -7.08
N GLN A 37 -13.82 -14.17 -6.37
CA GLN A 37 -13.47 -14.01 -4.95
C GLN A 37 -11.97 -14.24 -4.76
N ALA A 38 -11.36 -13.39 -3.94
CA ALA A 38 -9.96 -13.48 -3.58
C ALA A 38 -9.76 -13.22 -2.09
N ILE A 39 -8.84 -13.95 -1.48
CA ILE A 39 -8.35 -13.70 -0.12
C ILE A 39 -6.86 -13.42 -0.24
N GLY A 40 -6.41 -12.32 0.33
CA GLY A 40 -5.01 -11.95 0.38
C GLY A 40 -4.59 -11.53 1.78
N ALA A 41 -3.29 -11.59 2.03
CA ALA A 41 -2.65 -11.14 3.26
C ALA A 41 -1.47 -10.24 2.93
N ASP A 42 -1.24 -9.23 3.77
CA ASP A 42 -0.04 -8.41 3.75
C ASP A 42 0.69 -8.59 5.08
N ILE A 43 2.02 -8.70 5.03
CA ILE A 43 2.86 -8.81 6.23
C ILE A 43 3.96 -7.77 6.11
N GLY A 44 4.03 -6.88 7.10
CA GLY A 44 4.97 -5.76 7.13
C GLY A 44 5.77 -5.71 8.43
N THR A 45 7.00 -5.23 8.33
CA THR A 45 7.85 -4.94 9.49
C THR A 45 8.46 -3.54 9.34
N LEU A 46 8.69 -2.89 10.48
CA LEU A 46 9.33 -1.59 10.55
C LEU A 46 10.43 -1.64 11.62
N TYR A 47 11.64 -1.27 11.21
CA TYR A 47 12.79 -1.15 12.08
C TYR A 47 13.23 0.32 12.20
N ASP A 48 13.18 0.87 13.40
CA ASP A 48 13.69 2.20 13.74
C ASP A 48 15.11 2.07 14.31
N THR A 49 16.08 2.63 13.60
CA THR A 49 17.48 2.59 14.04
C THR A 49 17.76 3.46 15.27
N GLN A 50 16.85 4.39 15.59
CA GLN A 50 17.02 5.48 16.56
C GLN A 50 18.21 6.41 16.27
N PHE A 51 18.87 6.25 15.11
CA PHE A 51 19.97 7.09 14.68
C PHE A 51 19.50 7.98 13.53
N ARG A 52 19.54 9.30 13.73
CA ARG A 52 19.12 10.31 12.72
C ARG A 52 17.73 10.04 12.12
N SER A 53 16.84 9.45 12.92
CA SER A 53 15.48 9.07 12.52
C SER A 53 15.45 8.18 11.27
N ILE A 54 16.48 7.35 11.05
CA ILE A 54 16.51 6.40 9.94
C ILE A 54 15.61 5.21 10.28
N LYS A 55 14.70 4.88 9.35
CA LYS A 55 13.79 3.74 9.45
C LYS A 55 13.94 2.84 8.22
N LEU A 56 13.84 1.53 8.45
CA LEU A 56 13.80 0.50 7.42
C LEU A 56 12.43 -0.18 7.48
N GLY A 57 11.72 -0.23 6.35
CA GLY A 57 10.46 -0.93 6.21
C GLY A 57 10.61 -2.10 5.23
N ILE A 58 9.99 -3.23 5.54
CA ILE A 58 9.87 -4.37 4.62
C ILE A 58 8.42 -4.79 4.62
N VAL A 59 7.83 -5.01 3.45
CA VAL A 59 6.47 -5.52 3.33
C VAL A 59 6.34 -6.52 2.18
N ILE A 60 5.61 -7.60 2.44
CA ILE A 60 5.10 -8.51 1.41
C ILE A 60 3.61 -8.25 1.32
N THR A 61 3.13 -7.96 0.11
CA THR A 61 1.73 -7.64 -0.14
C THR A 61 1.09 -8.64 -1.07
N ASN A 62 -0.25 -8.77 -0.96
CA ASN A 62 -1.10 -9.64 -1.77
C ASN A 62 -0.67 -11.13 -1.73
N PHE A 63 -0.16 -11.59 -0.59
CA PHE A 63 0.17 -12.99 -0.39
C PHE A 63 -1.12 -13.81 -0.17
N GLY A 64 -1.38 -14.81 -0.99
CA GLY A 64 -2.58 -15.64 -0.86
C GLY A 64 -2.72 -16.67 -1.96
N PRO A 65 -3.73 -17.57 -1.86
CA PRO A 65 -4.05 -18.50 -2.92
C PRO A 65 -4.51 -17.76 -4.19
N ASP A 66 -4.37 -18.43 -5.33
CA ASP A 66 -4.89 -17.92 -6.60
C ASP A 66 -6.38 -17.64 -6.46
N ALA A 67 -6.78 -16.48 -6.96
CA ALA A 67 -8.18 -16.09 -6.99
C ALA A 67 -8.87 -16.82 -8.14
N ALA A 68 -10.11 -17.26 -7.92
CA ALA A 68 -10.88 -17.99 -8.92
C ALA A 68 -12.16 -17.23 -9.27
N TYR A 69 -12.50 -17.27 -10.55
CA TYR A 69 -13.81 -16.85 -11.03
C TYR A 69 -14.79 -18.03 -10.98
N LYS A 70 -16.03 -17.71 -10.59
CA LYS A 70 -17.16 -18.64 -10.68
C LYS A 70 -18.26 -17.97 -11.49
N SER A 71 -18.59 -18.54 -12.66
CA SER A 71 -19.80 -18.19 -13.41
C SER A 71 -21.02 -18.85 -12.77
N LEU A 72 -22.17 -18.18 -12.81
CA LEU A 72 -23.43 -18.61 -12.20
C LEU A 72 -24.54 -18.68 -13.25
N ASP A 73 -24.24 -19.13 -14.47
CA ASP A 73 -25.28 -19.42 -15.46
C ASP A 73 -25.83 -20.83 -15.23
N ALA A 74 -26.98 -20.89 -14.55
CA ALA A 74 -27.73 -22.10 -14.25
C ALA A 74 -28.82 -22.41 -15.31
N SER A 75 -28.84 -21.71 -16.44
CA SER A 75 -29.88 -21.75 -17.47
C SER A 75 -29.54 -22.62 -18.68
N ASP A 76 -28.28 -23.03 -18.86
CA ASP A 76 -27.86 -23.81 -20.02
C ASP A 76 -27.02 -25.05 -19.61
N PRO A 77 -27.58 -26.28 -19.71
CA PRO A 77 -26.91 -27.50 -19.29
C PRO A 77 -25.73 -27.92 -20.17
N GLU A 78 -25.49 -27.24 -21.31
CA GLU A 78 -24.29 -27.43 -22.15
C GLU A 78 -23.12 -26.53 -21.75
N VAL A 79 -23.33 -25.51 -20.91
CA VAL A 79 -22.28 -24.58 -20.46
C VAL A 79 -21.66 -25.09 -19.15
N LYS A 80 -21.06 -26.29 -19.20
CA LYS A 80 -20.56 -26.98 -17.99
C LYS A 80 -19.08 -26.80 -17.69
N ASP A 81 -18.29 -26.28 -18.62
CA ASP A 81 -16.83 -26.18 -18.48
C ASP A 81 -16.31 -24.84 -19.02
N TYR A 82 -16.77 -23.71 -18.48
CA TYR A 82 -15.87 -22.55 -18.49
C TYR A 82 -14.87 -22.76 -17.36
N GLU A 83 -13.69 -23.21 -17.78
CA GLU A 83 -12.53 -23.47 -16.95
C GLU A 83 -12.37 -22.38 -15.89
N HIS A 84 -12.15 -22.81 -14.65
CA HIS A 84 -11.76 -21.95 -13.56
C HIS A 84 -10.43 -21.27 -13.92
N GLU A 85 -10.48 -20.12 -14.59
CA GLU A 85 -9.29 -19.28 -14.75
C GLU A 85 -8.90 -18.77 -13.36
N SER A 86 -7.96 -19.50 -12.75
CA SER A 86 -7.28 -19.10 -11.54
C SER A 86 -6.24 -18.06 -11.91
N PHE A 87 -6.30 -16.88 -11.31
CA PHE A 87 -5.29 -15.86 -11.47
C PHE A 87 -4.52 -15.68 -10.16
N ALA A 88 -3.20 -15.70 -10.26
CA ALA A 88 -2.35 -15.42 -9.12
C ALA A 88 -2.53 -13.97 -8.67
N LEU A 89 -2.61 -13.77 -7.36
CA LEU A 89 -2.56 -12.43 -6.79
C LEU A 89 -1.21 -11.78 -7.14
N PRO A 90 -1.17 -10.48 -7.48
CA PRO A 90 0.07 -9.79 -7.81
C PRO A 90 0.90 -9.57 -6.54
N MET A 91 1.56 -10.64 -6.10
CA MET A 91 2.43 -10.64 -4.95
C MET A 91 3.58 -9.67 -5.20
N CYS A 92 3.84 -8.84 -4.20
CA CYS A 92 4.87 -7.82 -4.31
C CYS A 92 5.68 -7.72 -3.02
N PHE A 93 7.00 -7.85 -3.16
CA PHE A 93 7.96 -7.59 -2.10
C PHE A 93 8.45 -6.15 -2.21
N ARG A 94 8.45 -5.41 -1.10
CA ARG A 94 8.90 -4.02 -1.04
C ARG A 94 9.84 -3.84 0.14
N VAL A 95 10.91 -3.08 -0.07
CA VAL A 95 11.86 -2.66 0.95
C VAL A 95 12.11 -1.17 0.82
N ALA A 96 12.02 -0.44 1.93
CA ALA A 96 12.15 1.02 1.94
C ALA A 96 13.07 1.48 3.07
N ILE A 97 13.84 2.52 2.82
CA ILE A 97 14.62 3.24 3.82
C ILE A 97 14.20 4.70 3.79
N SER A 98 13.88 5.27 4.94
CA SER A 98 13.58 6.69 5.09
C SER A 98 14.52 7.35 6.10
N ALA A 99 14.85 8.62 5.88
CA ALA A 99 15.66 9.42 6.80
C ALA A 99 15.11 10.85 6.94
N VAL A 100 15.43 11.49 8.05
CA VAL A 100 15.11 12.91 8.30
C VAL A 100 16.40 13.72 8.36
N PRO A 101 16.98 14.11 7.21
CA PRO A 101 18.26 14.82 7.18
C PRO A 101 18.20 16.24 7.77
N LEU A 102 17.03 16.89 7.74
CA LEU A 102 16.81 18.22 8.30
C LEU A 102 15.58 18.22 9.19
N HIS A 103 15.75 18.66 10.43
CA HIS A 103 14.67 18.97 11.35
C HIS A 103 15.08 20.16 12.21
N ALA A 104 14.69 21.37 11.81
CA ALA A 104 15.16 22.62 12.41
C ALA A 104 14.00 23.64 12.53
N GLY A 105 13.52 23.82 13.76
CA GLY A 105 12.42 24.72 14.05
C GLY A 105 11.14 24.29 13.31
N ALA A 106 10.62 25.17 12.47
CA ALA A 106 9.47 24.89 11.63
C ALA A 106 9.76 23.97 10.43
N ASN A 107 11.03 23.81 10.05
CA ASN A 107 11.38 23.16 8.78
C ASN A 107 11.74 21.69 9.01
N LYS A 108 11.17 20.80 8.19
CA LYS A 108 11.52 19.39 8.19
C LYS A 108 11.63 18.88 6.76
N VAL A 109 12.65 18.06 6.52
CA VAL A 109 12.83 17.34 5.26
C VAL A 109 12.89 15.84 5.56
N VAL A 110 12.12 15.07 4.80
CA VAL A 110 12.17 13.62 4.78
C VAL A 110 12.59 13.19 3.38
N ILE A 111 13.47 12.21 3.31
CA ILE A 111 13.82 11.52 2.07
C ILE A 111 13.60 10.04 2.25
N ASP A 112 13.25 9.36 1.17
CA ASP A 112 13.08 7.92 1.16
C ASP A 112 13.53 7.31 -0.17
N ILE A 113 13.96 6.06 -0.08
CA ILE A 113 14.25 5.20 -1.22
C ILE A 113 13.52 3.90 -0.99
N GLU A 114 12.81 3.43 -2.01
CA GLU A 114 12.08 2.17 -1.97
C GLU A 114 12.46 1.32 -3.19
N GLY A 115 12.68 0.02 -2.96
CA GLY A 115 12.79 -1.00 -3.98
C GLY A 115 11.57 -1.91 -3.96
N GLU A 116 11.07 -2.24 -5.13
CA GLU A 116 9.88 -3.07 -5.34
C GLU A 116 10.24 -4.22 -6.30
N HIS A 117 9.98 -5.45 -5.86
CA HIS A 117 10.13 -6.67 -6.65
C HIS A 117 8.77 -7.39 -6.74
N PRO A 118 7.99 -7.16 -7.82
CA PRO A 118 6.77 -7.90 -8.10
C PRO A 118 7.08 -9.28 -8.69
N ASN A 119 6.25 -10.29 -8.41
CA ASN A 119 6.47 -11.66 -8.88
C ASN A 119 6.46 -11.82 -10.43
N HIS A 120 5.71 -10.96 -11.13
CA HIS A 120 5.51 -11.03 -12.59
C HIS A 120 5.74 -9.69 -13.29
N ASN A 121 6.58 -8.81 -12.73
CA ASN A 121 6.88 -7.52 -13.36
C ASN A 121 8.35 -7.13 -13.15
N TYR A 122 8.80 -6.12 -13.88
CA TYR A 122 10.12 -5.54 -13.70
C TYR A 122 10.25 -4.91 -12.31
N GLU A 123 11.45 -5.03 -11.77
CA GLU A 123 11.85 -4.35 -10.55
C GLU A 123 11.76 -2.85 -10.72
N ARG A 124 11.25 -2.18 -9.68
CA ARG A 124 11.10 -0.72 -9.67
C ARG A 124 11.82 -0.18 -8.46
N ALA A 125 12.29 1.05 -8.59
CA ALA A 125 12.78 1.80 -7.47
C ALA A 125 12.14 3.18 -7.44
N TYR A 126 11.94 3.70 -6.25
CA TYR A 126 11.30 4.98 -6.01
C TYR A 126 12.22 5.83 -5.14
N LEU A 127 12.33 7.10 -5.51
CA LEU A 127 12.96 8.13 -4.68
C LEU A 127 11.87 9.11 -4.25
N GLY A 128 11.75 9.35 -2.96
CA GLY A 128 10.78 10.26 -2.39
C GLY A 128 11.45 11.40 -1.64
N PHE A 129 10.79 12.56 -1.68
CA PHE A 129 11.17 13.74 -0.93
C PHE A 129 9.92 14.43 -0.39
N GLU A 130 9.94 14.80 0.88
CA GLU A 130 8.92 15.63 1.51
C GLU A 130 9.59 16.78 2.25
N TYR A 131 9.11 17.99 2.00
CA TYR A 131 9.39 19.17 2.81
C TYR A 131 8.13 19.58 3.56
N SER A 132 8.23 19.78 4.88
CA SER A 132 7.15 20.34 5.68
C SER A 132 7.57 21.60 6.43
N TYR A 133 6.62 22.53 6.54
CA TYR A 133 6.74 23.77 7.30
C TYR A 133 5.68 23.82 8.40
N SER A 134 6.14 23.84 9.66
CA SER A 134 5.36 23.84 10.90
C SER A 134 4.28 22.75 10.97
N ASP A 135 4.51 21.62 10.30
CA ASP A 135 3.52 20.55 10.09
C ASP A 135 2.15 21.05 9.58
N LEU A 136 2.13 22.22 8.95
CA LEU A 136 0.93 22.86 8.38
C LEU A 136 0.96 22.84 6.87
N PHE A 137 2.12 23.07 6.25
CA PHE A 137 2.29 22.97 4.80
C PHE A 137 3.24 21.84 4.44
N PHE A 138 2.90 21.09 3.40
CA PHE A 138 3.68 19.97 2.91
C PHE A 138 3.85 20.09 1.40
N LEU A 139 5.09 19.92 0.94
CA LEU A 139 5.44 19.77 -0.47
C LEU A 139 6.10 18.40 -0.67
N ARG A 140 5.63 17.65 -1.65
CA ARG A 140 6.05 16.27 -1.92
C ARG A 140 6.50 16.16 -3.37
N GLY A 141 7.58 15.42 -3.57
CA GLY A 141 8.10 15.06 -4.89
C GLY A 141 8.55 13.61 -4.89
N GLY A 142 8.48 12.97 -6.05
CA GLY A 142 8.95 11.61 -6.21
C GLY A 142 9.44 11.33 -7.63
N TYR A 143 10.35 10.37 -7.73
CA TYR A 143 10.89 9.88 -8.98
C TYR A 143 10.82 8.35 -9.04
N LYS A 144 10.26 7.81 -10.12
CA LYS A 144 10.12 6.37 -10.38
C LYS A 144 11.19 5.92 -11.38
N ILE A 145 11.95 4.91 -11.00
CA ILE A 145 12.98 4.23 -11.79
C ILE A 145 12.42 2.86 -12.20
N GLY A 146 12.68 2.44 -13.45
CA GLY A 146 12.16 1.16 -13.97
C GLY A 146 10.74 1.24 -14.53
N THR A 147 10.27 2.46 -14.87
CA THR A 147 8.99 2.67 -15.56
C THR A 147 9.20 3.42 -16.89
N ASP A 148 8.45 2.99 -17.91
CA ASP A 148 8.48 3.60 -19.24
C ASP A 148 7.65 4.90 -19.32
N ALA A 149 6.67 5.04 -18.43
CA ALA A 149 5.81 6.23 -18.32
C ALA A 149 5.74 6.74 -16.87
N GLU A 150 5.40 8.04 -16.70
CA GLU A 150 5.12 8.68 -15.40
C GLU A 150 6.25 8.61 -14.37
N ARG A 151 7.46 8.99 -14.80
CA ARG A 151 8.66 8.95 -13.96
C ARG A 151 8.67 9.97 -12.82
N TRP A 152 7.87 11.04 -12.89
CA TRP A 152 7.86 12.10 -11.88
C TRP A 152 6.49 12.21 -11.23
N SER A 153 6.49 12.45 -9.92
CA SER A 153 5.29 12.80 -9.16
C SER A 153 5.56 14.03 -8.30
N SER A 154 4.55 14.87 -8.12
CA SER A 154 4.61 16.04 -7.26
C SER A 154 3.25 16.34 -6.65
N GLY A 155 3.22 16.87 -5.43
CA GLY A 155 1.99 17.26 -4.76
C GLY A 155 2.25 18.22 -3.60
N PHE A 156 1.20 18.86 -3.12
CA PHE A 156 1.25 19.72 -1.94
C PHE A 156 0.02 19.47 -1.05
N GLY A 157 0.10 19.85 0.21
CA GLY A 157 -1.02 19.68 1.16
C GLY A 157 -0.94 20.63 2.33
N PHE A 158 -2.09 20.84 2.98
CA PHE A 158 -2.23 21.67 4.17
C PHE A 158 -2.90 20.89 5.30
N GLN A 159 -2.42 21.08 6.53
CA GLN A 159 -3.01 20.56 7.75
C GLN A 159 -3.42 21.73 8.64
N ILE A 160 -4.73 21.95 8.74
CA ILE A 160 -5.29 23.03 9.57
C ILE A 160 -5.82 22.41 10.87
N PRO A 161 -5.21 22.69 12.03
CA PRO A 161 -5.75 22.23 13.30
C PRO A 161 -7.06 22.96 13.59
N LEU A 162 -8.19 22.24 13.50
CA LEU A 162 -9.49 22.74 13.94
C LEU A 162 -9.57 22.62 15.46
N THR A 163 -9.06 23.61 16.18
CA THR A 163 -9.41 23.77 17.59
C THR A 163 -10.84 24.29 17.66
N VAL A 164 -11.81 23.41 17.89
CA VAL A 164 -13.18 23.81 18.21
C VAL A 164 -13.13 24.55 19.55
N ALA A 165 -13.26 25.88 19.49
CA ALA A 165 -13.38 26.71 20.66
C ALA A 165 -14.57 26.19 21.49
N LYS A 166 -14.31 25.74 22.72
CA LYS A 166 -15.37 25.43 23.69
C LYS A 166 -16.24 26.67 23.85
N LEU A 167 -17.45 26.63 23.31
CA LEU A 167 -18.52 27.54 23.70
C LEU A 167 -18.77 27.32 25.19
N LYS A 168 -18.32 28.27 26.01
CA LYS A 168 -18.75 28.37 27.41
C LYS A 168 -20.24 28.74 27.39
N GLY A 169 -21.07 27.79 27.81
CA GLY A 169 -22.40 28.07 28.35
C GLY A 169 -22.31 28.64 29.76
#